data_AF-A0A8J3FXX4-F1
#
_entry.id   AF-A0A8J3FXX4-F1
#
_cell.length_a   1.000
_cell.length_b   1.000
_cell.length_c   1.000
_cell.angle_alpha   90.00
_cell.angle_beta   90.00
_cell.angle_gamma   90.00
#
_symmetry.space_group_name_H-M   'P 1'
#
loop_
_entity.id
_entity.type
_entity.pdbx_description
1 polymer ?
#
loop_
_entity_poly.entity_id
_entity_poly.type
_entity_poly.pdbx_seq_one_letter_code
_entity_poly.pdbx_strand_id
1 'polypeptide(L)'
;MTGNERSGRGLDPVRGSEAAATAGPRWSLDLLADLHAGALDPEVEAELRSRVAADPQAREVLAALDATVDELAALPPVPMPAEVAERIDKALAAEAWEREASRRGPAPAPVEQLPSPPPPSSVPVERPAAPVVDIEAARQRRNRRLGWGAGLLATAAAVLGLVFVNLPRDTGGSPQPGAADDGAGSPPLALSEGDVRAGKVPVNDVLGARDYGPLEGPERIRGCLAAAGITDPGEPLGTRTVQLEQRKAVLVLLPTGEFTRYRLVVLGDECGPDKPQVLSDTVIGRR
;
A
#
# COMPACT_ATOMS: atom_id res chain seq x y z
N MET A 1 -73.92 24.45 -34.78
CA MET A 1 -74.32 25.17 -33.55
C MET A 1 -74.21 24.17 -32.40
N THR A 2 -73.32 24.46 -31.44
CA THR A 2 -73.24 23.98 -30.04
C THR A 2 -73.32 22.46 -29.76
N GLY A 3 -72.41 21.82 -29.02
CA GLY A 3 -71.36 22.29 -28.15
C GLY A 3 -70.59 21.10 -27.56
N ASN A 4 -69.40 21.41 -27.05
CA ASN A 4 -68.48 20.54 -26.31
C ASN A 4 -69.14 19.77 -25.16
N GLU A 5 -68.66 18.56 -24.90
CA GLU A 5 -68.34 18.14 -23.53
C GLU A 5 -67.17 17.14 -23.49
N ARG A 6 -66.38 17.30 -22.44
CA ARG A 6 -65.02 16.81 -22.19
C ARG A 6 -65.07 15.75 -21.10
N SER A 7 -64.53 14.56 -21.34
CA SER A 7 -63.96 13.62 -20.35
C SER A 7 -63.52 12.37 -21.12
N GLY A 8 -62.29 11.87 -21.08
CA GLY A 8 -61.28 11.91 -20.03
C GLY A 8 -60.91 10.46 -19.71
N ARG A 9 -59.60 10.17 -19.62
CA ARG A 9 -58.92 8.93 -19.17
C ARG A 9 -58.66 7.84 -20.21
N GLY A 10 -57.37 7.50 -20.33
CA GLY A 10 -56.85 6.31 -20.99
C GLY A 10 -55.50 6.51 -21.68
N LEU A 11 -54.54 7.22 -21.06
CA LEU A 11 -53.14 7.13 -21.48
C LEU A 11 -52.49 6.10 -20.57
N ASP A 12 -52.19 4.94 -21.15
CA ASP A 12 -51.45 3.85 -20.54
C ASP A 12 -50.09 4.35 -20.01
N PRO A 13 -49.75 4.13 -18.73
CA PRO A 13 -48.41 4.35 -18.25
C PRO A 13 -47.57 3.08 -18.52
N VAL A 14 -47.22 2.82 -19.77
CA VAL A 14 -46.02 2.02 -20.07
C VAL A 14 -44.83 2.97 -20.07
N ARG A 15 -44.52 3.51 -18.89
CA ARG A 15 -43.30 4.26 -18.60
C ARG A 15 -42.97 4.07 -17.13
N GLY A 16 -42.50 2.87 -16.80
CA GLY A 16 -42.22 2.48 -15.42
C GLY A 16 -41.24 1.31 -15.25
N SER A 17 -40.52 0.89 -16.30
CA SER A 17 -39.53 -0.19 -16.16
C SER A 17 -38.16 0.09 -16.80
N GLU A 18 -37.84 1.35 -17.10
CA GLU A 18 -36.51 1.75 -17.62
C GLU A 18 -35.76 2.75 -16.72
N ALA A 19 -36.22 2.96 -15.48
CA ALA A 19 -35.55 3.84 -14.51
C ALA A 19 -34.76 3.10 -13.41
N ALA A 20 -34.43 1.82 -13.62
CA ALA A 20 -33.71 1.00 -12.62
C ALA A 20 -32.32 0.52 -13.07
N ALA A 21 -31.77 1.07 -14.16
CA ALA A 21 -30.52 0.58 -14.74
C ALA A 21 -29.52 1.69 -15.11
N THR A 22 -29.31 2.69 -14.25
CA THR A 22 -28.11 3.56 -14.34
C THR A 22 -27.77 4.27 -13.02
N ALA A 23 -27.72 3.54 -11.91
CA ALA A 23 -26.94 3.99 -10.75
C ALA A 23 -25.71 3.09 -10.72
N GLY A 24 -24.52 3.66 -10.94
CA GLY A 24 -23.28 2.93 -10.64
C GLY A 24 -23.30 2.47 -9.18
N PRO A 25 -22.38 1.58 -8.76
CA PRO A 25 -22.26 1.22 -7.35
C PRO A 25 -22.20 2.51 -6.53
N ARG A 26 -23.15 2.67 -5.60
CA ARG A 26 -23.26 3.89 -4.77
C ARG A 26 -22.00 4.15 -3.94
N TRP A 27 -21.17 3.13 -3.79
CA TRP A 27 -19.87 3.16 -3.16
C TRP A 27 -18.79 2.83 -4.20
N SER A 28 -17.69 3.56 -4.19
CA SER A 28 -16.52 3.14 -4.96
C SER A 28 -15.94 1.86 -4.37
N LEU A 29 -15.33 1.03 -5.22
CA LEU A 29 -14.64 -0.18 -4.79
C LEU A 29 -13.49 0.15 -3.83
N ASP A 30 -12.72 1.20 -4.12
CA ASP A 30 -11.61 1.64 -3.29
C ASP A 30 -12.08 2.03 -1.87
N LEU A 31 -13.22 2.71 -1.75
CA LEU A 31 -13.77 3.07 -0.43
C LEU A 31 -14.22 1.83 0.36
N LEU A 32 -14.79 0.82 -0.31
CA LEU A 32 -15.14 -0.44 0.36
C LEU A 32 -13.89 -1.24 0.76
N ALA A 33 -12.83 -1.18 -0.04
CA ALA A 33 -11.53 -1.79 0.29
C ALA A 33 -10.88 -1.09 1.49
N ASP A 34 -10.88 0.25 1.53
CA ASP A 34 -10.35 1.02 2.67
C ASP A 34 -11.14 0.77 3.95
N LEU A 35 -12.48 0.68 3.85
CA LEU A 35 -13.36 0.33 4.96
C LEU A 35 -13.11 -1.10 5.46
N HIS A 36 -12.90 -2.06 4.54
CA HIS A 36 -12.59 -3.46 4.86
C HIS A 36 -11.22 -3.59 5.53
N ALA A 37 -10.23 -2.85 5.06
CA ALA A 37 -8.86 -2.83 5.60
C ALA A 37 -8.74 -2.09 6.94
N GLY A 38 -9.78 -1.39 7.40
CA GLY A 38 -9.71 -0.52 8.57
C GLY A 38 -8.73 0.66 8.39
N ALA A 39 -8.59 1.13 7.15
CA ALA A 39 -7.65 2.18 6.76
C ALA A 39 -8.24 3.60 6.87
N LEU A 40 -9.49 3.71 7.30
CA LEU A 40 -10.21 4.97 7.44
C LEU A 40 -10.05 5.55 8.86
N ASP A 41 -10.32 6.84 8.98
CA ASP A 41 -10.40 7.49 10.29
C ASP A 41 -11.51 6.85 11.16
N PRO A 42 -11.29 6.56 12.46
CA PRO A 42 -12.20 5.76 13.28
C PRO A 42 -13.63 6.31 13.36
N GLU A 43 -13.77 7.64 13.43
CA GLU A 43 -15.05 8.32 13.46
C GLU A 43 -15.80 8.15 12.12
N VAL A 44 -15.09 8.36 11.00
CA VAL A 44 -15.61 8.20 9.63
C VAL A 44 -15.99 6.76 9.33
N GLU A 45 -15.15 5.82 9.75
CA GLU A 45 -15.34 4.38 9.58
C GLU A 45 -16.61 3.90 10.29
N ALA A 46 -16.86 4.34 11.53
CA ALA A 46 -18.04 3.98 12.29
C ALA A 46 -19.33 4.45 11.60
N GLU A 47 -19.33 5.67 11.05
CA GLU A 47 -20.47 6.20 10.27
C GLU A 47 -20.70 5.40 8.99
N LEU A 48 -19.64 5.15 8.21
CA LEU A 48 -19.71 4.42 6.94
C LEU A 48 -20.16 2.98 7.16
N ARG A 49 -19.64 2.30 8.18
CA ARG A 49 -19.97 0.90 8.48
C ARG A 49 -21.48 0.71 8.69
N SER A 50 -22.15 1.65 9.34
CA SER A 50 -23.61 1.63 9.51
C SER A 50 -24.37 1.73 8.17
N ARG A 51 -23.95 2.66 7.30
CA ARG A 51 -24.58 2.89 5.99
C ARG A 51 -24.32 1.76 4.99
N VAL A 52 -23.13 1.16 5.06
CA VAL A 52 -22.71 0.03 4.22
C VAL A 52 -23.42 -1.26 4.67
N ALA A 53 -23.59 -1.48 5.97
CA ALA A 53 -24.34 -2.63 6.48
C ALA A 53 -25.81 -2.65 6.01
N ALA A 54 -26.41 -1.46 5.86
CA ALA A 54 -27.76 -1.30 5.31
C ALA A 54 -27.86 -1.58 3.79
N ASP A 55 -26.73 -1.80 3.10
CA ASP A 55 -26.70 -2.09 1.67
C ASP A 55 -26.49 -3.57 1.35
N PRO A 56 -27.40 -4.22 0.62
CA PRO A 56 -27.17 -5.58 0.13
C PRO A 56 -25.97 -5.68 -0.83
N GLN A 57 -25.83 -4.76 -1.78
CA GLN A 57 -24.80 -4.84 -2.81
C GLN A 57 -23.38 -4.66 -2.24
N ALA A 58 -23.18 -3.69 -1.35
CA ALA A 58 -21.90 -3.50 -0.68
C ALA A 58 -21.54 -4.68 0.23
N ARG A 59 -22.53 -5.30 0.89
CA ARG A 59 -22.30 -6.51 1.69
C ARG A 59 -21.83 -7.68 0.82
N GLU A 60 -22.33 -7.82 -0.40
CA GLU A 60 -21.83 -8.84 -1.34
C GLU A 60 -20.37 -8.59 -1.73
N VAL A 61 -19.99 -7.32 -1.99
CA VAL A 61 -18.60 -6.95 -2.29
C VAL A 61 -17.68 -7.22 -1.09
N LEU A 62 -18.09 -6.81 0.12
CA LEU A 62 -17.31 -7.08 1.34
C LEU A 62 -17.14 -8.58 1.59
N ALA A 63 -18.20 -9.38 1.38
CA ALA A 63 -18.12 -10.83 1.50
C ALA A 63 -17.16 -11.46 0.47
N ALA A 64 -17.08 -10.90 -0.74
CA ALA A 64 -16.11 -11.33 -1.75
C ALA A 64 -14.67 -10.98 -1.34
N LEU A 65 -14.45 -9.83 -0.70
CA LEU A 65 -13.15 -9.45 -0.14
C LEU A 65 -12.75 -10.37 1.02
N ASP A 66 -13.67 -10.69 1.93
CA ASP A 66 -13.45 -11.65 3.02
C ASP A 66 -13.07 -13.03 2.47
N ALA A 67 -13.80 -13.53 1.47
CA ALA A 67 -13.48 -14.80 0.82
C ALA A 67 -12.07 -14.80 0.18
N THR A 68 -11.66 -13.67 -0.41
CA THR A 68 -10.30 -13.52 -0.96
C THR A 68 -9.24 -13.57 0.14
N VAL A 69 -9.49 -12.94 1.29
CA VAL A 69 -8.58 -13.01 2.46
C VAL A 69 -8.49 -14.44 2.99
N ASP A 70 -9.60 -15.17 3.05
CA ASP A 70 -9.64 -16.57 3.47
C ASP A 70 -8.85 -17.47 2.50
N GLU A 71 -9.02 -17.28 1.18
CA GLU A 71 -8.26 -18.00 0.16
C GLU A 71 -6.75 -17.74 0.27
N LEU A 72 -6.35 -16.48 0.49
CA LEU A 72 -4.96 -16.11 0.70
C LEU A 72 -4.40 -16.69 2.01
N ALA A 73 -5.19 -16.72 3.08
CA ALA A 73 -4.81 -17.30 4.35
C ALA A 73 -4.66 -18.83 4.28
N ALA A 74 -5.34 -19.49 3.34
CA ALA A 74 -5.22 -20.92 3.11
C ALA A 74 -3.96 -21.33 2.33
N LEU A 75 -3.20 -20.36 1.79
CA LEU A 75 -1.94 -20.65 1.12
C LEU A 75 -0.88 -21.16 2.11
N PRO A 76 0.11 -21.96 1.65
CA PRO A 76 1.20 -22.41 2.49
C PRO A 76 1.92 -21.22 3.15
N PRO A 77 2.15 -21.25 4.48
CA PRO A 77 2.82 -20.14 5.15
C PRO A 77 4.27 -20.05 4.67
N VAL A 78 4.72 -18.82 4.40
CA VAL A 78 6.14 -18.56 4.18
C VAL A 78 6.87 -18.68 5.53
N PRO A 79 7.89 -19.55 5.65
CA PRO A 79 8.57 -19.72 6.93
C PRO A 79 9.30 -18.43 7.33
N MET A 80 9.12 -18.01 8.58
CA MET A 80 9.86 -16.88 9.15
C MET A 80 11.35 -17.26 9.29
N PRO A 81 12.29 -16.38 8.89
CA PRO A 81 13.71 -16.62 9.11
C PRO A 81 14.04 -16.78 10.60
N ALA A 82 14.88 -17.75 10.95
CA ALA A 82 15.15 -18.14 12.34
C ALA A 82 15.75 -16.98 13.15
N GLU A 83 16.62 -16.19 12.55
CA GLU A 83 17.24 -15.02 13.15
C GLU A 83 16.23 -13.92 13.50
N VAL A 84 15.15 -13.80 12.71
CA VAL A 84 14.07 -12.85 12.98
C VAL A 84 13.22 -13.35 14.15
N ALA A 85 12.88 -14.64 14.18
CA ALA A 85 12.16 -15.25 15.29
C ALA A 85 12.92 -15.11 16.61
N GLU A 86 14.22 -15.44 16.63
CA GLU A 86 15.07 -15.28 17.81
C GLU A 86 15.13 -13.83 18.30
N ARG A 87 15.23 -12.87 17.37
CA ARG A 87 15.22 -11.45 17.70
C ARG A 87 13.89 -11.02 18.32
N ILE A 88 12.75 -11.52 17.83
CA ILE A 88 11.42 -11.25 18.39
C ILE A 88 11.31 -11.86 19.79
N ASP A 89 11.70 -13.12 19.97
CA ASP A 89 11.66 -13.80 21.27
C ASP A 89 12.51 -13.06 22.31
N LYS A 90 13.71 -12.63 21.92
CA LYS A 90 14.57 -11.81 22.78
C LYS A 90 13.92 -10.48 23.16
N ALA A 91 13.30 -9.79 22.21
CA ALA A 91 12.61 -8.53 22.46
C ALA A 91 11.40 -8.72 23.40
N LEU A 92 10.60 -9.77 23.20
CA LEU A 92 9.46 -10.09 24.05
C LEU A 92 9.90 -10.48 25.47
N ALA A 93 10.99 -11.23 25.60
CA ALA A 93 11.52 -11.61 26.89
C ALA A 93 12.03 -10.38 27.67
N ALA A 94 12.74 -9.45 27.02
CA ALA A 94 13.15 -8.17 27.59
C ALA A 94 11.95 -7.39 28.19
N GLU A 95 10.90 -7.21 27.39
CA GLU A 95 9.66 -6.55 27.83
C GLU A 95 8.98 -7.27 29.01
N ALA A 96 9.01 -8.61 29.02
CA ALA A 96 8.45 -9.40 30.11
C ALA A 96 9.23 -9.18 31.42
N TRP A 97 10.56 -9.18 31.37
CA TRP A 97 11.42 -8.90 32.52
C TRP A 97 11.20 -7.50 33.08
N GLU A 98 11.09 -6.48 32.23
CA GLU A 98 10.83 -5.10 32.65
C GLU A 98 9.47 -4.96 33.34
N ARG A 99 8.43 -5.59 32.79
CA ARG A 99 7.09 -5.61 33.41
C ARG A 99 7.09 -6.33 34.74
N GLU A 100 7.87 -7.40 34.89
CA GLU A 100 7.96 -8.12 36.15
C GLU A 100 8.73 -7.33 37.21
N ALA A 101 9.86 -6.72 36.85
CA ALA A 101 10.61 -5.83 37.73
C ALA A 101 9.75 -4.65 38.22
N SER A 102 8.95 -4.06 37.32
CA SER A 102 8.01 -2.98 37.64
C SER A 102 6.90 -3.42 38.60
N ARG A 103 6.44 -4.68 38.50
CA ARG A 103 5.44 -5.26 39.43
C ARG A 103 6.03 -5.64 40.77
N ARG A 104 7.29 -6.06 40.82
CA ARG A 104 7.95 -6.50 42.06
C ARG A 104 8.15 -5.34 43.05
N GLY A 105 8.10 -4.10 42.56
CA GLY A 105 8.33 -2.90 43.38
C GLY A 105 9.75 -2.86 43.97
N PRO A 106 10.15 -1.76 44.63
CA PRO A 106 11.37 -1.77 45.42
C PRO A 106 11.26 -2.85 46.51
N ALA A 107 12.34 -3.59 46.74
CA ALA A 107 12.40 -4.65 47.75
C ALA A 107 11.84 -4.13 49.09
N PRO A 108 11.05 -4.93 49.83
CA PRO A 108 10.60 -4.52 51.15
C PRO A 108 11.82 -4.19 51.99
N ALA A 109 11.85 -2.97 52.54
CA ALA A 109 12.83 -2.61 53.56
C ALA A 109 12.82 -3.69 54.66
N PRO A 110 13.96 -3.97 55.33
CA PRO A 110 13.98 -4.93 56.42
C PRO A 110 12.92 -4.52 57.44
N VAL A 111 11.86 -5.33 57.55
CA VAL A 111 10.87 -5.16 58.61
C VAL A 111 11.59 -5.49 59.90
N GLU A 112 11.98 -4.45 60.63
CA GLU A 112 12.36 -4.57 62.03
C GLU A 112 11.19 -5.28 62.73
N GLN A 113 11.53 -6.38 63.40
CA GLN A 113 10.61 -7.40 63.88
C GLN A 113 9.49 -6.80 64.73
N LEU A 114 8.28 -6.68 64.16
CA LEU A 114 7.07 -6.34 64.91
C LEU A 114 6.80 -7.46 65.94
N PRO A 115 6.43 -7.12 67.18
CA PRO A 115 6.10 -8.11 68.20
C PRO A 115 4.95 -9.02 67.75
N SER A 116 5.04 -10.31 68.11
CA SER A 116 4.12 -11.36 67.70
C SER A 116 2.65 -11.00 67.97
N PRO A 117 1.72 -11.27 67.02
CA PRO A 117 0.31 -11.02 67.25
C PRO A 117 -0.27 -11.99 68.30
N PRO A 118 -1.25 -11.55 69.12
CA PRO A 118 -1.95 -12.43 70.06
C PRO A 118 -2.79 -13.49 69.31
N PRO A 119 -3.15 -14.62 69.96
CA PRO A 119 -3.89 -15.70 69.33
C PRO A 119 -5.28 -15.24 68.82
N PRO A 120 -5.82 -15.88 67.76
CA PRO A 120 -7.01 -15.38 67.09
C PRO A 120 -8.26 -15.55 67.96
N SER A 121 -8.93 -14.44 68.28
CA SER A 121 -10.33 -14.45 68.70
C SER A 121 -11.20 -14.83 67.51
N SER A 122 -12.01 -15.87 67.66
CA SER A 122 -13.03 -16.29 66.71
C SER A 122 -14.17 -15.27 66.66
N VAL A 123 -14.02 -14.25 65.82
CA VAL A 123 -15.12 -13.37 65.41
C VAL A 123 -15.26 -13.49 63.89
N PRO A 124 -16.46 -13.69 63.32
CA PRO A 124 -16.64 -13.68 61.88
C PRO A 124 -16.34 -12.27 61.35
N VAL A 125 -15.16 -12.09 60.76
CA VAL A 125 -14.85 -10.87 60.01
C VAL A 125 -15.49 -11.03 58.63
N GLU A 126 -16.62 -10.37 58.44
CA GLU A 126 -17.23 -10.18 57.12
C GLU A 126 -16.30 -9.30 56.30
N ARG A 127 -15.53 -9.93 55.41
CA ARG A 127 -14.62 -9.23 54.51
C ARG A 127 -15.47 -8.52 53.46
N PRO A 128 -15.44 -7.17 53.35
CA PRO A 128 -16.15 -6.49 52.27
C PRO A 128 -15.58 -6.98 50.93
N ALA A 129 -16.48 -7.32 50.01
CA ALA A 129 -16.13 -7.76 48.67
C ALA A 129 -15.26 -6.68 48.00
N ALA A 130 -14.06 -7.07 47.57
CA ALA A 130 -13.18 -6.20 46.80
C ALA A 130 -13.92 -5.74 45.52
N PRO A 131 -13.82 -4.46 45.12
CA PRO A 131 -14.48 -3.99 43.90
C PRO A 131 -13.84 -4.69 42.70
N VAL A 132 -14.56 -5.64 42.11
CA VAL A 132 -14.19 -6.25 40.83
C VAL A 132 -14.39 -5.19 39.78
N VAL A 133 -13.30 -4.59 39.33
CA VAL A 133 -13.34 -3.64 38.23
C VAL A 133 -13.55 -4.43 36.94
N ASP A 134 -14.53 -4.00 36.15
CA ASP A 134 -14.82 -4.60 34.86
C ASP A 134 -13.59 -4.50 33.93
N ILE A 135 -13.13 -5.66 33.45
CA ILE A 135 -11.95 -5.78 32.58
C ILE A 135 -12.16 -5.01 31.26
N GLU A 136 -13.41 -4.85 30.82
CA GLU A 136 -13.75 -4.07 29.62
C GLU A 136 -13.53 -2.57 29.82
N ALA A 137 -13.86 -2.03 31.01
CA ALA A 137 -13.60 -0.64 31.35
C ALA A 137 -12.09 -0.32 31.45
N ALA A 138 -11.26 -1.30 31.78
CA ALA A 138 -9.81 -1.17 31.83
C ALA A 138 -9.17 -1.18 30.42
N ARG A 139 -9.67 -2.00 29.48
CA ARG A 139 -9.19 -2.04 28.08
C ARG A 139 -9.42 -0.73 27.34
N GLN A 140 -10.58 -0.10 27.54
CA GLN A 140 -10.94 1.12 26.82
C GLN A 140 -10.05 2.33 27.17
N ARG A 141 -9.55 2.41 28.41
CA ARG A 141 -8.60 3.45 28.83
C ARG A 141 -7.20 3.26 28.24
N ARG A 142 -6.79 2.01 27.96
CA ARG A 142 -5.48 1.68 27.37
C ARG A 142 -5.41 2.09 25.91
N ASN A 143 -6.47 1.84 25.14
CA ASN A 143 -6.51 2.17 23.71
C ASN A 143 -6.46 3.68 23.45
N ARG A 144 -7.02 4.49 24.37
CA ARG A 144 -6.94 5.96 24.32
C ARG A 144 -5.54 6.54 24.55
N ARG A 145 -4.61 5.79 25.16
CA ARG A 145 -3.25 6.28 25.47
C ARG A 145 -2.20 5.88 24.43
N LEU A 146 -2.53 4.98 23.51
CA LEU A 146 -1.62 4.53 22.45
C LEU A 146 -1.62 5.46 21.22
N GLY A 147 -2.50 6.46 21.16
CA GLY A 147 -2.55 7.44 20.07
C GLY A 147 -1.56 8.61 20.17
N TRP A 148 -0.69 8.65 21.19
CA TRP A 148 0.25 9.75 21.43
C TRP A 148 1.63 9.20 21.79
N GLY A 149 2.38 8.70 20.80
CA GLY A 149 3.82 8.50 21.00
C GLY A 149 4.43 7.33 20.24
N ALA A 150 4.92 7.58 19.03
CA ALA A 150 6.07 6.88 18.46
C ALA A 150 6.74 7.80 17.43
N GLY A 151 7.78 8.50 17.88
CA GLY A 151 8.62 9.37 17.06
C GLY A 151 9.97 8.73 16.71
N LEU A 152 10.53 9.17 15.58
CA LEU A 152 11.95 9.34 15.23
C LEU A 152 12.93 8.18 15.52
N LEU A 153 13.36 7.49 14.45
CA LEU A 153 14.61 6.74 14.42
C LEU A 153 15.55 7.32 13.35
N ALA A 154 16.66 7.91 13.82
CA ALA A 154 17.77 8.37 13.01
C ALA A 154 18.70 7.19 12.67
N THR A 155 19.09 7.07 11.39
CA THR A 155 19.97 6.02 10.89
C THR A 155 21.40 6.54 10.66
N ALA A 156 22.39 5.81 11.18
CA ALA A 156 23.82 6.01 10.87
C ALA A 156 24.36 4.75 10.18
N ALA A 157 25.00 4.94 9.02
CA ALA A 157 25.55 3.88 8.18
C ALA A 157 27.03 3.60 8.51
N ALA A 158 27.43 2.32 8.52
CA ALA A 158 28.84 1.91 8.52
C ALA A 158 29.05 0.81 7.47
N VAL A 159 30.03 1.02 6.59
CA VAL A 159 30.38 0.20 5.42
C VAL A 159 31.57 -0.69 5.76
N LEU A 160 31.50 -2.00 5.44
CA LEU A 160 32.67 -2.89 5.42
C LEU A 160 32.66 -3.70 4.12
N GLY A 161 33.78 -3.63 3.37
CA GLY A 161 33.99 -4.32 2.10
C GLY A 161 34.74 -5.64 2.25
N LEU A 162 34.47 -6.58 1.35
CA LEU A 162 35.18 -7.86 1.22
C LEU A 162 35.56 -8.12 -0.24
N VAL A 163 36.83 -8.48 -0.45
CA VAL A 163 37.45 -8.84 -1.72
C VAL A 163 37.10 -10.31 -2.05
N PHE A 164 36.61 -10.59 -3.27
CA PHE A 164 36.42 -11.97 -3.75
C PHE A 164 37.50 -12.39 -4.75
N VAL A 165 38.08 -13.55 -4.49
CA VAL A 165 38.98 -14.29 -5.38
C VAL A 165 38.15 -15.12 -6.36
N ASN A 166 38.47 -15.03 -7.65
CA ASN A 166 37.79 -15.72 -8.74
C ASN A 166 38.30 -17.17 -8.91
N LEU A 167 37.39 -18.15 -8.91
CA LEU A 167 37.64 -19.55 -9.30
C LEU A 167 36.50 -20.01 -10.23
N PRO A 168 36.78 -20.71 -11.35
CA PRO A 168 35.78 -21.08 -12.33
C PRO A 168 34.90 -22.23 -11.81
N ARG A 169 33.59 -22.19 -12.10
CA ARG A 169 32.62 -23.17 -11.61
C ARG A 169 31.86 -23.82 -12.77
N ASP A 170 31.96 -25.15 -12.84
CA ASP A 170 31.06 -26.03 -13.58
C ASP A 170 29.69 -26.16 -12.90
N THR A 171 28.71 -26.56 -13.71
CA THR A 171 27.24 -26.51 -13.56
C THR A 171 26.63 -27.12 -12.30
N GLY A 172 25.69 -26.40 -11.68
CA GLY A 172 24.75 -26.86 -10.64
C GLY A 172 24.12 -25.68 -9.88
N GLY A 173 22.98 -25.16 -10.35
CA GLY A 173 22.47 -23.84 -9.98
C GLY A 173 21.54 -23.80 -8.76
N SER A 174 22.02 -23.17 -7.68
CA SER A 174 21.23 -22.63 -6.56
C SER A 174 21.17 -21.09 -6.69
N PRO A 175 20.06 -20.43 -6.30
CA PRO A 175 19.88 -18.99 -6.51
C PRO A 175 20.72 -18.15 -5.52
N GLN A 176 21.44 -17.18 -6.07
CA GLN A 176 22.24 -16.19 -5.34
C GLN A 176 21.47 -14.85 -5.30
N PRO A 177 21.38 -14.13 -4.17
CA PRO A 177 20.85 -12.77 -4.14
C PRO A 177 21.84 -11.83 -4.84
N GLY A 178 21.39 -11.19 -5.92
CA GLY A 178 22.19 -10.27 -6.73
C GLY A 178 22.48 -8.96 -6.01
N ALA A 179 23.75 -8.59 -5.97
CA ALA A 179 24.20 -7.21 -5.76
C ALA A 179 23.63 -6.32 -6.88
N ALA A 180 23.29 -5.08 -6.53
CA ALA A 180 22.95 -4.05 -7.51
C ALA A 180 24.15 -3.83 -8.44
N ASP A 181 23.99 -4.28 -9.67
CA ASP A 181 24.87 -4.02 -10.80
C ASP A 181 24.26 -2.83 -11.54
N ASP A 182 24.96 -1.69 -11.52
CA ASP A 182 24.69 -0.56 -12.42
C ASP A 182 25.05 -0.99 -13.84
N GLY A 183 24.15 -1.74 -14.49
CA GLY A 183 24.31 -2.16 -15.88
C GLY A 183 24.14 -3.65 -16.16
N ALA A 184 23.15 -4.33 -15.56
CA ALA A 184 22.65 -5.61 -16.08
C ALA A 184 21.12 -5.55 -16.17
N GLY A 185 20.66 -5.15 -17.36
CA GLY A 185 19.28 -4.76 -17.63
C GLY A 185 18.25 -5.85 -17.32
N SER A 186 17.14 -5.42 -16.70
CA SER A 186 15.89 -6.13 -16.88
C SER A 186 15.63 -6.33 -18.38
N PRO A 187 15.05 -7.46 -18.82
CA PRO A 187 14.75 -7.66 -20.23
C PRO A 187 13.90 -6.48 -20.73
N PRO A 188 14.23 -5.91 -21.90
CA PRO A 188 13.53 -4.73 -22.40
C PRO A 188 12.07 -5.09 -22.66
N LEU A 189 11.16 -4.23 -22.22
CA LEU A 189 9.74 -4.50 -22.38
C LEU A 189 9.36 -4.46 -23.86
N ALA A 190 8.83 -5.56 -24.37
CA ALA A 190 8.26 -5.59 -25.71
C ALA A 190 6.95 -4.79 -25.72
N LEU A 191 6.90 -3.74 -26.53
CA LEU A 191 5.74 -2.87 -26.70
C LEU A 191 5.45 -2.71 -28.19
N SER A 192 4.18 -2.68 -28.57
CA SER A 192 3.78 -2.16 -29.88
C SER A 192 3.48 -0.68 -29.81
N GLU A 193 3.52 0.02 -30.94
CA GLU A 193 3.10 1.44 -30.98
C GLU A 193 1.62 1.60 -30.57
N GLY A 194 0.80 0.59 -30.91
CA GLY A 194 -0.59 0.50 -30.49
C GLY A 194 -0.75 0.41 -28.96
N ASP A 195 0.13 -0.34 -28.28
CA ASP A 195 0.10 -0.46 -26.82
C ASP A 195 0.45 0.86 -26.12
N VAL A 196 1.44 1.58 -26.64
CA VAL A 196 1.84 2.90 -26.10
C VAL A 196 0.69 3.89 -26.26
N ARG A 197 0.07 3.96 -27.44
CA ARG A 197 -1.06 4.85 -27.72
C ARG A 197 -2.32 4.48 -26.94
N ALA A 198 -2.55 3.19 -26.72
CA ALA A 198 -3.67 2.70 -25.92
C ALA A 198 -3.43 2.76 -24.41
N GLY A 199 -2.24 3.22 -23.97
CA GLY A 199 -1.86 3.27 -22.56
C GLY A 199 -1.71 1.90 -21.89
N LYS A 200 -1.48 0.84 -22.67
CA LYS A 200 -1.21 -0.53 -22.20
C LYS A 200 0.26 -0.73 -21.83
N VAL A 201 0.91 0.32 -21.34
CA VAL A 201 2.28 0.27 -20.84
C VAL A 201 2.22 -0.07 -19.35
N PRO A 202 3.03 -1.01 -18.84
CA PRO A 202 3.08 -1.29 -17.41
C PRO A 202 3.79 -0.15 -16.69
N VAL A 203 3.02 0.91 -16.39
CA VAL A 203 3.51 2.16 -15.79
C VAL A 203 4.26 1.89 -14.48
N ASN A 204 3.82 0.89 -13.69
CA ASN A 204 4.47 0.49 -12.44
C ASN A 204 5.92 0.01 -12.62
N ASP A 205 6.24 -0.59 -13.77
CA ASP A 205 7.60 -1.07 -14.06
C ASP A 205 8.53 0.07 -14.52
N VAL A 206 7.96 1.20 -14.93
CA VAL A 206 8.68 2.38 -15.44
C VAL A 206 8.82 3.43 -14.34
N LEU A 207 7.82 3.59 -13.48
CA LEU A 207 7.84 4.53 -12.36
C LEU A 207 9.04 4.27 -11.45
N GLY A 208 9.85 5.31 -11.22
CA GLY A 208 11.07 5.25 -10.42
C GLY A 208 12.25 4.55 -11.09
N ALA A 209 12.06 3.91 -12.25
CA ALA A 209 13.14 3.29 -12.99
C ALA A 209 14.09 4.34 -13.60
N ARG A 210 15.39 4.04 -13.58
CA ARG A 210 16.46 4.88 -14.15
C ARG A 210 17.31 4.07 -15.12
N ASP A 211 16.67 3.58 -16.16
CA ASP A 211 17.34 2.86 -17.24
C ASP A 211 17.28 3.71 -18.51
N TYR A 212 18.40 4.40 -18.77
CA TYR A 212 18.58 5.29 -19.91
C TYR A 212 18.98 4.54 -21.19
N GLY A 213 19.30 3.25 -21.09
CA GLY A 213 19.72 2.43 -22.22
C GLY A 213 20.80 3.10 -23.09
N PRO A 214 20.64 3.10 -24.43
CA PRO A 214 21.59 3.71 -25.37
C PRO A 214 21.77 5.23 -25.23
N LEU A 215 20.89 5.91 -24.49
CA LEU A 215 20.95 7.37 -24.34
C LEU A 215 21.92 7.81 -23.25
N GLU A 216 22.55 6.86 -22.54
CA GLU A 216 23.63 7.02 -21.54
C GLU A 216 23.27 7.83 -20.28
N GLY A 217 22.34 8.80 -20.36
CA GLY A 217 21.97 9.61 -19.21
C GLY A 217 20.85 10.64 -19.45
N PRO A 218 20.44 11.33 -18.38
CA PRO A 218 19.28 12.24 -18.40
C PRO A 218 19.51 13.49 -19.25
N GLU A 219 20.74 13.99 -19.39
CA GLU A 219 21.02 15.19 -20.20
C GLU A 219 20.76 14.96 -21.69
N ARG A 220 21.04 13.76 -22.19
CA ARG A 220 20.77 13.40 -23.59
C ARG A 220 19.27 13.34 -23.87
N ILE A 221 18.51 12.78 -22.93
CA ILE A 221 17.05 12.76 -22.96
C ILE A 221 16.49 14.19 -22.96
N ARG A 222 16.94 15.05 -22.04
CA ARG A 222 16.49 16.46 -21.98
C ARG A 222 16.81 17.20 -23.28
N GLY A 223 18.01 17.02 -23.82
CA GLY A 223 18.39 17.58 -25.12
C GLY A 223 17.48 17.10 -26.25
N CYS A 224 17.16 15.80 -26.29
CA CYS A 224 16.26 15.26 -27.31
C CYS A 224 14.82 15.75 -27.18
N LEU A 225 14.28 15.81 -25.96
CA LEU A 225 12.95 16.34 -25.68
C LEU A 225 12.85 17.81 -26.06
N ALA A 226 13.86 18.62 -25.74
CA ALA A 226 13.93 20.03 -26.14
C ALA A 226 13.98 20.18 -27.67
N ALA A 227 14.81 19.38 -28.36
CA ALA A 227 14.88 19.36 -29.82
C ALA A 227 13.56 18.92 -30.48
N ALA A 228 12.76 18.09 -29.79
CA ALA A 228 11.43 17.67 -30.21
C ALA A 228 10.32 18.69 -29.87
N GLY A 229 10.66 19.83 -29.25
CA GLY A 229 9.72 20.89 -28.88
C GLY A 229 9.03 20.69 -27.52
N ILE A 230 9.50 19.75 -26.68
CA ILE A 230 9.03 19.54 -25.31
C ILE A 230 9.95 20.34 -24.38
N THR A 231 9.65 21.63 -24.23
CA THR A 231 10.54 22.62 -23.56
C THR A 231 10.40 22.69 -22.05
N ASP A 232 9.35 22.10 -21.48
CA ASP A 232 9.17 21.99 -20.02
C ASP A 232 8.60 20.61 -19.65
N PRO A 233 9.40 19.53 -19.78
CA PRO A 233 8.94 18.17 -19.53
C PRO A 233 8.75 17.86 -18.04
N GLY A 234 9.19 18.73 -17.12
CA GLY A 234 9.40 18.38 -15.72
C GLY A 234 10.49 17.33 -15.52
N GLU A 235 10.69 16.89 -14.28
CA GLU A 235 11.59 15.75 -14.01
C GLU A 235 10.88 14.46 -14.42
N PRO A 236 11.52 13.59 -15.24
CA PRO A 236 10.94 12.31 -15.60
C PRO A 236 10.59 11.48 -14.35
N LEU A 237 9.36 10.97 -14.31
CA LEU A 237 8.91 10.06 -13.25
C LEU A 237 9.57 8.68 -13.38
N GLY A 238 10.11 8.38 -14.56
CA GLY A 238 10.82 7.14 -14.83
C GLY A 238 11.33 7.06 -16.26
N THR A 239 12.40 6.30 -16.45
CA THR A 239 13.00 5.99 -17.75
C THR A 239 13.33 4.51 -17.82
N ARG A 240 13.02 3.88 -18.95
CA ARG A 240 13.28 2.45 -19.13
C ARG A 240 13.52 2.07 -20.58
N THR A 241 14.41 1.11 -20.82
CA THR A 241 14.62 0.54 -22.15
C THR A 241 13.43 -0.36 -22.54
N VAL A 242 12.91 -0.16 -23.75
CA VAL A 242 11.80 -0.92 -24.34
C VAL A 242 12.18 -1.39 -25.75
N GLN A 243 11.53 -2.45 -26.22
CA GLN A 243 11.56 -2.87 -27.62
C GLN A 243 10.26 -2.46 -28.27
N LEU A 244 10.28 -1.36 -29.03
CA LEU A 244 9.14 -0.90 -29.81
C LEU A 244 9.23 -1.51 -31.20
N GLU A 245 8.33 -2.42 -31.56
CA GLU A 245 8.35 -3.08 -32.89
C GLU A 245 9.74 -3.66 -33.23
N GLN A 246 10.35 -4.39 -32.27
CA GLN A 246 11.71 -4.97 -32.35
C GLN A 246 12.86 -3.95 -32.49
N ARG A 247 12.59 -2.65 -32.30
CA ARG A 247 13.62 -1.61 -32.25
C ARG A 247 13.89 -1.21 -30.80
N LYS A 248 15.17 -1.12 -30.44
CA LYS A 248 15.58 -0.62 -29.12
C LYS A 248 15.20 0.84 -29.00
N ALA A 249 14.52 1.17 -27.92
CA ALA A 249 14.04 2.51 -27.64
C ALA A 249 14.05 2.75 -26.13
N VAL A 250 13.93 4.01 -25.72
CA VAL A 250 13.84 4.41 -24.32
C VAL A 250 12.49 5.06 -24.10
N LEU A 251 11.68 4.46 -23.22
CA LEU A 251 10.43 5.05 -22.77
C LEU A 251 10.72 6.02 -21.62
N VAL A 252 10.22 7.24 -21.76
CA VAL A 252 10.28 8.30 -20.76
C VAL A 252 8.86 8.60 -20.29
N LEU A 253 8.64 8.49 -18.98
CA LEU A 253 7.38 8.83 -18.34
C LEU A 253 7.49 10.23 -17.75
N LEU A 254 6.70 11.17 -18.28
CA LEU A 254 6.71 12.57 -17.89
C LEU A 254 5.43 12.96 -17.14
N PRO A 255 5.52 13.85 -16.14
CA PRO A 255 4.34 14.47 -15.54
C PRO A 255 3.68 15.44 -16.52
N THR A 256 2.35 15.60 -16.44
CA THR A 256 1.63 16.65 -17.19
C THR A 256 1.17 17.81 -16.32
N GLY A 257 1.45 17.77 -15.01
CA GLY A 257 0.94 18.73 -14.02
C GLY A 257 -0.53 18.54 -13.66
N GLU A 258 -1.22 17.59 -14.29
CA GLU A 258 -2.61 17.24 -13.99
C GLU A 258 -2.67 15.91 -13.20
N PHE A 259 -3.57 15.83 -12.21
CA PHE A 259 -3.70 14.63 -11.40
C PHE A 259 -4.19 13.45 -12.25
N THR A 260 -3.63 12.26 -12.04
CA THR A 260 -3.89 11.03 -12.83
C THR A 260 -3.58 11.10 -14.33
N ARG A 261 -2.80 12.08 -14.79
CA ARG A 261 -2.37 12.16 -16.20
C ARG A 261 -0.85 12.12 -16.33
N TYR A 262 -0.41 11.38 -17.33
CA TYR A 262 1.00 11.15 -17.63
C TYR A 262 1.24 11.23 -19.13
N ARG A 263 2.41 11.71 -19.53
CA ARG A 263 2.85 11.73 -20.92
C ARG A 263 3.92 10.66 -21.11
N LEU A 264 3.65 9.73 -22.00
CA LEU A 264 4.56 8.68 -22.43
C LEU A 264 5.28 9.15 -23.69
N VAL A 265 6.60 9.28 -23.64
CA VAL A 265 7.41 9.62 -24.81
C VAL A 265 8.40 8.48 -25.06
N VAL A 266 8.35 7.88 -26.24
CA VAL A 266 9.31 6.85 -26.66
C VAL A 266 10.36 7.46 -27.56
N LEU A 267 11.61 7.38 -27.14
CA LEU A 267 12.78 7.92 -27.82
C LEU A 267 13.53 6.79 -28.51
N GLY A 268 14.04 7.04 -29.72
CA GLY A 268 14.96 6.11 -30.36
C GLY A 268 16.34 6.09 -29.70
N ASP A 269 17.20 5.18 -30.15
CA ASP A 269 18.55 5.00 -29.64
C ASP A 269 19.54 6.11 -30.05
N GLU A 270 19.25 6.85 -31.12
CA GLU A 270 20.05 7.97 -31.60
C GLU A 270 19.48 9.35 -31.21
N CYS A 271 18.52 9.37 -30.28
CA CYS A 271 17.89 10.60 -29.80
C CYS A 271 18.93 11.53 -29.14
N GLY A 272 18.95 12.80 -29.54
CA GLY A 272 19.84 13.80 -28.96
C GLY A 272 19.45 15.22 -29.32
N PRO A 273 20.21 16.22 -28.86
CA PRO A 273 19.93 17.64 -29.10
C PRO A 273 19.93 18.04 -30.58
N ASP A 274 20.71 17.35 -31.42
CA ASP A 274 20.78 17.62 -32.86
C ASP A 274 19.79 16.77 -33.68
N LYS A 275 19.26 15.70 -33.08
CA LYS A 275 18.43 14.70 -33.76
C LYS A 275 17.25 14.29 -32.87
N PRO A 276 16.10 14.98 -32.97
CA PRO A 276 14.90 14.61 -32.23
C PRO A 276 14.29 13.33 -32.82
N GLN A 277 14.64 12.17 -32.26
CA GLN A 277 14.11 10.88 -32.67
C GLN A 277 12.98 10.42 -31.74
N VAL A 278 11.85 11.13 -31.77
CA VAL A 278 10.64 10.74 -31.04
C VAL A 278 9.86 9.72 -31.87
N LEU A 279 9.76 8.49 -31.36
CA LEU A 279 9.05 7.39 -32.00
C LEU A 279 7.56 7.38 -31.63
N SER A 280 7.22 7.80 -30.41
CA SER A 280 5.85 7.90 -29.94
C SER A 280 5.73 8.97 -28.86
N ASP A 281 4.59 9.65 -28.82
CA ASP A 281 4.25 10.65 -27.81
C ASP A 281 2.74 10.59 -27.55
N THR A 282 2.35 10.21 -26.34
CA THR A 282 0.94 10.04 -25.98
C THR A 282 0.70 10.43 -24.53
N VAL A 283 -0.42 11.11 -24.28
CA VAL A 283 -0.89 11.39 -22.92
C VAL A 283 -1.94 10.34 -22.53
N ILE A 284 -1.72 9.68 -21.39
CA ILE A 284 -2.62 8.70 -20.78
C ILE A 284 -3.19 9.26 -19.47
N GLY A 285 -4.35 8.75 -19.06
CA GLY A 285 -5.03 9.19 -17.84
C GLY A 285 -6.50 9.58 -18.05
N ARG A 286 -7.25 9.71 -16.95
CA ARG A 286 -8.66 10.15 -16.99
C ARG A 286 -8.70 11.69 -17.12
N ARG A 287 -9.57 12.22 -17.98
CA ARG A 287 -9.90 13.66 -17.99
C ARG A 287 -10.91 13.99 -16.92
#